data_AF-A0A9D7JQC0-F1
#
_entry.id   AF-A0A9D7JQC0-F1
#
_cell.length_a   1.000
_cell.length_b   1.000
_cell.length_c   1.000
_cell.angle_alpha   90.00
_cell.angle_beta   90.00
_cell.angle_gamma   90.00
#
_symmetry.space_group_name_H-M   'P 1'
#
loop_
_entity.id
_entity.type
_entity.pdbx_description
1 polymer ?
#
loop_
_entity_poly.entity_id
_entity_poly.type
_entity_poly.pdbx_seq_one_letter_code
_entity_poly.pdbx_strand_id
1 'polypeptide(L)' 'MKLDGTAKDYERLTFFSDVEGFRASNPVVHDDGNSFVFQASEANSAAGAGCGLYLFDIKKFEQAKQTLNNK' A
#
# COMPACT_ATOMS: atom_id res chain seq x y z
N MET A 1 -7.23 11.61 -3.04
CA MET A 1 -7.55 12.84 -2.26
C MET A 1 -6.32 13.27 -1.47
N LYS A 2 -5.73 14.41 -1.81
CA LYS A 2 -5.00 15.22 -0.83
C LYS A 2 -6.05 15.81 0.10
N LEU A 3 -5.73 15.97 1.38
CA LEU A 3 -6.65 16.59 2.34
C LEU A 3 -7.04 18.04 1.96
N ASP A 4 -6.27 18.69 1.08
CA ASP A 4 -6.49 20.06 0.59
C ASP A 4 -7.38 20.17 -0.67
N GLY A 5 -7.90 19.04 -1.17
CA GLY A 5 -8.77 19.03 -2.35
C GLY A 5 -8.08 19.30 -3.70
N THR A 6 -6.75 19.46 -3.74
CA THR A 6 -6.00 19.71 -4.98
C THR A 6 -5.64 18.44 -5.74
N ALA A 7 -5.76 17.28 -5.10
CA ALA A 7 -5.49 16.01 -5.79
C ALA A 7 -6.58 15.71 -6.81
N LYS A 8 -6.17 15.65 -8.07
CA LYS A 8 -7.05 15.26 -9.18
C LYS A 8 -7.36 13.77 -9.17
N ASP A 9 -6.40 12.95 -8.74
CA ASP A 9 -6.46 11.49 -8.89
C ASP A 9 -6.17 10.75 -7.58
N TYR A 10 -6.72 9.54 -7.46
CA TYR A 10 -6.44 8.59 -6.39
C TYR A 10 -6.18 7.22 -7.01
N GLU A 11 -5.08 6.60 -6.60
CA GLU A 11 -4.69 5.27 -7.06
C GLU A 11 -4.58 4.31 -5.87
N ARG A 12 -5.15 3.12 -6.00
CA ARG A 12 -4.95 2.03 -5.05
C ARG A 12 -3.60 1.35 -5.34
N LEU A 13 -2.72 1.34 -4.34
CA LEU A 13 -1.38 0.74 -4.46
C LEU A 13 -1.31 -0.72 -3.98
N THR A 14 -2.23 -1.15 -3.12
CA THR A 14 -2.22 -2.52 -2.56
C THR A 14 -3.63 -3.14 -2.54
N PHE A 15 -3.66 -4.48 -2.64
CA PHE A 15 -4.89 -5.27 -2.85
C PHE A 15 -4.99 -6.44 -1.86
N PHE A 16 -4.22 -6.45 -0.76
CA PHE A 16 -4.19 -7.56 0.20
C PHE A 16 -5.55 -7.87 0.84
N SER A 17 -6.45 -6.88 0.92
CA SER A 17 -7.81 -7.07 1.45
C SER A 17 -8.79 -7.62 0.42
N ASP A 18 -8.40 -7.68 -0.84
CA ASP A 18 -9.23 -8.24 -1.93
C ASP A 18 -8.97 -9.74 -2.09
N VAL A 19 -7.90 -10.26 -1.48
CA VAL A 19 -7.61 -11.69 -1.40
C VAL A 19 -8.35 -12.28 -0.21
N GLU A 20 -9.22 -13.27 -0.47
CA GLU A 20 -9.98 -13.96 0.57
C GLU A 20 -9.05 -14.51 1.66
N GLY A 21 -9.41 -14.29 2.93
CA GLY A 21 -8.62 -14.72 4.07
C GLY A 21 -7.47 -13.79 4.46
N PHE A 22 -7.25 -12.67 3.76
CA PHE A 22 -6.20 -11.71 4.08
C PHE A 22 -6.73 -10.31 4.41
N ARG A 23 -5.98 -9.59 5.26
CA ARG A 23 -6.24 -8.20 5.64
C ARG A 23 -4.93 -7.43 5.71
N ALA A 24 -5.04 -6.11 5.61
CA ALA A 24 -3.92 -5.20 5.79
C ALA A 24 -4.26 -4.09 6.78
N SER A 25 -3.27 -3.61 7.52
CA SER A 25 -3.40 -2.46 8.41
C SER A 25 -3.38 -1.15 7.64
N ASN A 26 -3.79 -0.06 8.30
CA ASN A 26 -3.46 1.27 7.81
C ASN A 26 -1.93 1.43 7.78
N PRO A 27 -1.36 2.03 6.71
CA PRO A 27 0.08 2.18 6.58
C PRO A 27 0.61 3.35 7.41
N VAL A 28 1.90 3.28 7.74
CA VAL A 28 2.70 4.43 8.18
C VAL A 28 3.54 4.87 6.98
N VAL A 29 3.41 6.14 6.59
CA VAL A 29 4.12 6.72 5.44
C VAL A 29 5.42 7.35 5.93
N HIS A 30 6.52 7.11 5.22
CA HIS A 30 7.80 7.75 5.51
C HIS A 30 7.72 9.27 5.25
N ASP A 31 8.51 10.07 5.97
CA ASP A 31 8.43 11.54 5.94
C ASP A 31 8.58 12.15 4.54
N ASP A 32 9.36 11.50 3.68
CA ASP A 32 9.57 11.95 2.29
C ASP A 32 8.47 11.51 1.31
N GLY A 33 7.47 10.75 1.79
CA GLY A 33 6.35 10.24 1.01
C GLY A 33 6.70 9.19 -0.06
N ASN A 34 7.95 8.71 -0.13
CA ASN A 34 8.40 7.79 -1.19
C ASN A 34 8.26 6.31 -0.82
N SER A 35 7.89 6.02 0.42
CA SER A 35 7.65 4.65 0.87
C SER A 35 6.66 4.63 2.03
N PHE A 36 6.07 3.46 2.26
CA PHE A 36 5.22 3.22 3.42
C PHE A 36 5.35 1.78 3.90
N VAL A 37 5.10 1.57 5.20
CA VAL A 37 5.08 0.25 5.84
C VAL A 37 3.67 -0.07 6.30
N PHE A 38 3.23 -1.31 6.10
CA PHE A 38 1.97 -1.82 6.60
C PHE A 38 2.11 -3.27 7.07
N GLN A 39 1.18 -3.72 7.89
CA GLN A 39 1.06 -5.11 8.27
C GLN A 39 0.07 -5.82 7.36
N ALA A 40 0.34 -7.09 7.05
CA ALA A 40 -0.66 -8.00 6.51
C ALA A 40 -0.91 -9.13 7.52
N SER A 41 -2.15 -9.62 7.56
CA SER A 41 -2.56 -10.68 8.47
C SER A 41 -3.60 -11.59 7.82
N GLU A 42 -3.76 -12.78 8.39
CA GLU A 42 -4.93 -13.60 8.10
C GLU A 42 -6.19 -12.98 8.70
N ALA A 43 -7.30 -13.04 7.98
CA ALA A 43 -8.55 -12.39 8.34
C ALA A 43 -9.17 -12.91 9.64
N ASN A 44 -8.88 -14.17 9.99
CA ASN A 44 -9.37 -14.83 11.20
C ASN A 44 -8.46 -14.66 12.42
N SER A 45 -7.36 -13.91 12.28
CA SER A 45 -6.47 -13.59 13.39
C SER A 45 -7.08 -12.57 14.35
N ALA A 46 -6.61 -12.55 15.60
CA ALA A 46 -7.04 -11.56 16.58
C ALA A 46 -6.73 -10.13 16.08
N ALA A 47 -7.58 -9.16 16.42
CA ALA A 47 -7.33 -7.77 16.05
C ALA A 47 -5.96 -7.30 16.57
N GLY A 48 -5.14 -6.73 15.67
CA GLY A 48 -3.77 -6.31 16.00
C GLY A 48 -2.71 -7.41 15.85
N ALA A 49 -3.08 -8.65 15.53
CA ALA A 49 -2.13 -9.71 15.19
C ALA A 49 -1.62 -9.54 13.75
N GLY A 50 -0.68 -8.60 13.54
CA GLY A 50 0.04 -8.47 12.28
C GLY A 50 1.04 -9.60 12.11
N CYS A 51 0.98 -10.34 10.98
CA CYS A 51 1.84 -11.50 10.72
C CYS A 51 3.16 -11.14 10.01
N GLY A 52 3.40 -9.85 9.74
CA GLY A 52 4.63 -9.36 9.12
C GLY A 52 4.56 -7.88 8.82
N LEU A 53 5.72 -7.26 8.59
CA LEU A 53 5.84 -5.88 8.11
C LEU A 53 6.26 -5.90 6.64
N TYR A 54 5.51 -5.17 5.82
CA TYR A 54 5.75 -5.04 4.39
C TYR A 54 6.12 -3.60 4.09
N LEU A 55 7.25 -3.40 3.41
CA LEU A 55 7.70 -2.11 2.90
C LEU A 55 7.34 -1.97 1.42
N PHE A 56 6.63 -0.90 1.08
CA PHE A 56 6.31 -0.54 -0.29
C PHE A 56 7.15 0.66 -0.72
N ASP A 57 7.89 0.53 -1.83
CA ASP A 57 8.72 1.57 -2.42
C ASP A 57 8.00 2.17 -3.64
N ILE A 58 7.49 3.40 -3.50
CA ILE A 58 6.68 4.07 -4.52
C ILE A 58 7.53 4.42 -5.74
N LYS A 59 8.78 4.85 -5.53
CA LYS A 59 9.69 5.21 -6.64
C LYS A 59 9.95 4.00 -7.53
N LYS A 60 10.25 2.84 -6.95
CA LYS A 60 10.45 1.61 -7.71
C LYS A 60 9.18 1.16 -8.42
N PHE A 61 8.03 1.28 -7.76
CA PHE A 61 6.74 0.95 -8.37
C PHE A 61 6.46 1.78 -9.63
N GLU A 62 6.61 3.11 -9.56
CA GLU A 62 6.39 4.00 -10.70
C GLU A 62 7.35 3.73 -11.87
N GLN A 63 8.61 3.45 -11.56
CA GLN A 63 9.61 3.06 -12.57
C GLN A 63 9.20 1.75 -13.28
N ALA A 64 8.74 0.75 -12.53
CA ALA A 64 8.27 -0.51 -13.09
C ALA A 64 7.00 -0.33 -13.95
N LYS A 65 6.05 0.48 -13.48
CA LYS A 65 4.81 0.80 -14.18
C LYS A 65 5.06 1.48 -15.53
N GLN A 66 5.97 2.45 -15.58
CA GLN A 66 6.38 3.10 -16.84
C GLN A 66 7.02 2.10 -17.81
N THR A 67 7.85 1.19 -17.29
CA THR A 67 8.49 0.16 -18.12
C THR A 67 7.47 -0.80 -18.73
N LEU A 68 6.39 -1.13 -18.00
CA LEU A 68 5.31 -1.98 -18.49
C LEU A 68 4.44 -1.28 -19.54
N ASN A 69 4.16 0.02 -19.36
CA ASN A 69 3.30 0.78 -20.28
C ASN A 69 3.99 1.18 -21.59
N ASN A 70 5.33 1.14 -21.63
CA ASN A 70 6.12 1.44 -22.83
C ASN A 70 6.47 0.19 -23.65
N LYS A 71 5.92 -0.97 -23.31
CA LYS A 71 5.98 -2.22 -24.08
C LYS A 71 4.67 -2.46 -24.80
#